data_AF-A0A7V0R4X6-F1
#
_entry.id   AF-A0A7V0R4X6-F1
#
_cell.length_a   1.000
_cell.length_b   1.000
_cell.length_c   1.000
_cell.angle_alpha   90.00
_cell.angle_beta   90.00
_cell.angle_gamma   90.00
#
_symmetry.space_group_name_H-M   'P 1'
#
loop_
_entity.id
_entity.type
_entity.pdbx_description
1 polymer ?
#
loop_
_entity_poly.entity_id
_entity_poly.type
_entity_poly.pdbx_seq_one_letter_code
_entity_poly.pdbx_strand_id
1 'polypeptide(L)'
;DLFHEKVPLSFIKNVFKTMSKADWHVFQIVTKRSDRLAELATELDWPSNVWVGVTVESNKYLHRIEDLQNIPDSVKFVSMEPLISDLPDFSTKGLDWVIVGGESGPHSRPIEADWVRTIREQCIKEKTPFFFKQWGGFRKALNGSVLDGRTWKQMPSVTEKQPQLI
;
A
#
# COMPACT_ATOMS: atom_id res chain seq x y z
N ASP A 1 12.16 -5.03 7.45
CA ASP A 1 10.72 -4.79 7.65
C ASP A 1 10.52 -4.27 9.07
N LEU A 2 9.82 -3.15 9.24
CA LEU A 2 9.63 -2.51 10.55
C LEU A 2 8.83 -3.39 11.52
N PHE A 3 7.92 -4.21 11.00
CA PHE A 3 7.04 -5.08 11.78
C PHE A 3 7.57 -6.53 11.88
N HIS A 4 8.89 -6.73 11.71
CA HIS A 4 9.48 -8.05 11.94
C HIS A 4 9.43 -8.42 13.43
N GLU A 5 9.14 -9.69 13.75
CA GLU A 5 8.99 -10.18 15.13
C GLU A 5 10.19 -9.90 16.07
N LYS A 6 11.40 -9.71 15.52
CA LYS A 6 12.62 -9.40 16.26
C LYS A 6 12.81 -7.91 16.52
N VAL A 7 11.96 -7.06 15.95
CA VAL A 7 11.97 -5.61 16.16
C VAL A 7 11.10 -5.31 17.38
N PRO A 8 11.68 -4.81 18.50
CA PRO A 8 10.92 -4.55 19.71
C PRO A 8 9.90 -3.42 19.52
N LEU A 9 8.74 -3.51 20.18
CA LEU A 9 7.71 -2.45 20.16
C LEU A 9 8.28 -1.09 20.58
N SER A 10 9.19 -1.05 21.55
CA SER A 10 9.85 0.19 21.99
C SER A 10 10.65 0.85 20.87
N PHE A 11 11.29 0.07 19.99
CA PHE A 11 11.99 0.59 18.82
C PHE A 11 10.99 1.14 17.80
N ILE A 12 9.89 0.42 17.52
CA ILE A 12 8.84 0.87 16.60
C ILE A 12 8.24 2.20 17.09
N LYS A 13 7.90 2.30 18.38
CA LYS A 13 7.43 3.55 19.01
C LYS A 13 8.41 4.71 18.82
N ASN A 14 9.72 4.47 18.96
CA ASN A 14 10.74 5.50 18.73
C ASN A 14 10.83 5.95 17.25
N VAL A 15 10.66 5.02 16.31
CA VAL A 15 10.61 5.34 14.87
C VAL A 15 9.38 6.21 14.57
N PHE A 16 8.20 5.83 15.08
CA PHE A 16 6.97 6.62 14.95
C PHE A 16 7.09 8.02 15.55
N LYS A 17 7.67 8.14 16.75
CA LYS A 17 7.96 9.44 17.37
C LYS A 17 8.89 10.30 16.51
N THR A 18 9.82 9.69 15.78
CA THR A 18 10.72 10.43 14.87
C THR A 18 9.98 10.89 13.62
N MET A 19 9.17 10.02 13.01
CA MET A 19 8.37 10.37 11.83
C MET A 19 7.33 11.45 12.14
N SER A 20 6.70 11.40 13.32
CA SER A 20 5.76 12.43 13.78
C SER A 20 6.39 13.82 13.91
N LYS A 21 7.68 13.90 14.25
CA LYS A 21 8.40 15.19 14.35
C LYS A 21 8.82 15.76 12.99
N ALA A 22 8.94 14.90 11.98
CA ALA A 22 9.37 15.28 10.64
C ALA A 22 8.14 15.64 9.78
N ASP A 23 7.43 16.70 10.15
CA ASP A 23 6.22 17.18 9.48
C ASP A 23 6.45 17.63 8.02
N TRP A 24 7.71 17.86 7.64
CA TRP A 24 8.15 18.13 6.26
C TRP A 24 8.25 16.88 5.37
N HIS A 25 7.98 15.68 5.90
CA HIS A 25 8.00 14.43 5.15
C HIS A 25 6.72 13.62 5.33
N VAL A 26 6.29 12.99 4.23
CA VAL A 26 5.33 11.88 4.27
C VAL A 26 6.09 10.57 4.19
N PHE A 27 5.88 9.71 5.18
CA PHE A 27 6.51 8.38 5.27
C PHE A 27 5.53 7.32 4.78
N GLN A 28 5.95 6.50 3.82
CA GLN A 28 5.21 5.30 3.39
C GLN A 28 5.87 4.06 3.99
N ILE A 29 5.19 3.43 4.94
CA ILE A 29 5.64 2.19 5.58
C ILE A 29 4.87 1.04 4.94
N VAL A 30 5.58 0.10 4.31
CA VAL A 30 4.97 -1.10 3.73
C VAL A 30 5.54 -2.36 4.39
N THR A 31 4.68 -3.32 4.71
CA THR A 31 5.08 -4.57 5.34
C THR A 31 4.38 -5.79 4.73
N LYS A 32 5.01 -6.96 4.86
CA LYS A 32 4.37 -8.27 4.58
C LYS A 32 3.78 -8.92 5.83
N ARG A 33 3.99 -8.32 7.01
CA ARG A 33 3.66 -8.85 8.34
C ARG A 33 2.44 -8.12 8.89
N SER A 34 1.32 -8.27 8.19
CA SER A 34 0.06 -7.59 8.48
C SER A 34 -0.54 -7.99 9.82
N ASP A 35 -0.36 -9.25 10.21
CA ASP A 35 -0.70 -9.81 11.52
C ASP A 35 -0.02 -9.03 12.66
N ARG A 36 1.30 -8.85 12.55
CA ARG A 36 2.08 -8.13 13.55
C ARG A 36 1.78 -6.63 13.55
N LEU A 37 1.52 -6.06 12.38
CA LEU A 37 1.06 -4.70 12.24
C LEU A 37 -0.29 -4.49 12.97
N ALA A 38 -1.27 -5.38 12.74
CA ALA A 38 -2.58 -5.31 13.36
C ALA A 38 -2.51 -5.49 14.89
N GLU A 39 -1.69 -6.44 15.38
CA GLU A 39 -1.47 -6.67 16.81
C GLU A 39 -0.95 -5.41 17.53
N LEU A 40 -0.04 -4.68 16.88
CA LEU A 40 0.60 -3.50 17.48
C LEU A 40 -0.13 -2.19 17.16
N ALA A 41 -1.16 -2.22 16.32
CA ALA A 41 -1.77 -1.00 15.77
C ALA A 41 -2.34 -0.06 16.83
N THR A 42 -2.91 -0.61 17.90
CA THR A 42 -3.48 0.16 19.02
C THR A 42 -2.42 0.70 19.99
N GLU A 43 -1.19 0.22 19.88
CA GLU A 43 -0.05 0.68 20.68
C GLU A 43 0.72 1.82 19.99
N LEU A 44 0.33 2.19 18.77
CA LEU A 44 1.04 3.18 17.95
C LEU A 44 0.17 4.41 17.71
N ASP A 45 0.81 5.57 17.69
CA ASP A 45 0.19 6.80 17.22
C ASP A 45 0.22 6.83 15.69
N TRP A 46 -0.85 7.32 15.05
CA TRP A 46 -0.96 7.40 13.59
C TRP A 46 -0.98 8.86 13.12
N PRO A 47 0.17 9.55 13.07
CA PRO A 47 0.21 10.92 12.58
C PRO A 47 -0.13 10.95 11.09
N SER A 48 -0.75 12.04 10.63
CA SER A 48 -1.24 12.20 9.25
C SER A 48 -0.15 12.10 8.17
N ASN A 49 1.10 12.30 8.55
CA ASN A 49 2.28 12.17 7.68
C ASN A 49 2.89 10.75 7.67
N VAL A 50 2.30 9.78 8.37
CA VAL A 50 2.69 8.37 8.30
C VAL A 50 1.58 7.57 7.62
N TRP A 51 1.88 7.09 6.42
CA TRP A 51 1.00 6.22 5.65
C TRP A 51 1.47 4.79 5.81
N VAL A 52 0.54 3.89 6.09
CA VAL A 52 0.83 2.48 6.34
C VAL A 52 0.16 1.61 5.29
N GLY A 53 0.87 0.57 4.88
CA GLY A 53 0.36 -0.35 3.90
C GLY A 53 0.90 -1.74 4.00
N VAL A 54 0.22 -2.64 3.31
CA VAL A 54 0.60 -4.04 3.20
C VAL A 54 0.94 -4.40 1.76
N THR A 55 1.89 -5.31 1.58
CA THR A 55 2.14 -5.92 0.28
C THR A 55 1.16 -7.06 0.04
N VAL A 56 0.49 -7.10 -1.11
CA VAL A 56 -0.42 -8.19 -1.52
C VAL A 56 -0.04 -8.67 -2.92
N GLU A 57 0.81 -9.69 -2.99
CA GLU A 57 1.34 -10.14 -4.28
C GLU A 57 0.43 -11.10 -5.06
N SER A 58 -0.50 -11.77 -4.37
CA SER A 58 -1.40 -12.78 -4.95
C SER A 58 -2.61 -13.08 -4.06
N ASN A 59 -3.58 -13.86 -4.56
CA ASN A 59 -4.80 -14.25 -3.85
C ASN A 59 -4.55 -14.85 -2.46
N LYS A 60 -3.41 -15.52 -2.27
CA LYS A 60 -2.98 -16.09 -0.98
C LYS A 60 -2.87 -15.04 0.13
N TYR A 61 -2.62 -13.79 -0.23
CA TYR A 61 -2.31 -12.70 0.69
C TYR A 61 -3.45 -11.68 0.83
N LEU A 62 -4.65 -11.97 0.33
CA LEU A 62 -5.81 -11.07 0.45
C LEU A 62 -6.18 -10.76 1.90
N HIS A 63 -5.97 -11.71 2.83
CA HIS A 63 -6.19 -11.50 4.28
C HIS A 63 -5.44 -10.28 4.83
N ARG A 64 -4.30 -9.91 4.23
CA ARG A 64 -3.53 -8.73 4.67
C ARG A 64 -4.29 -7.42 4.48
N ILE A 65 -5.20 -7.37 3.51
CA ILE A 65 -6.08 -6.21 3.28
C ILE A 65 -7.06 -6.06 4.44
N GLU A 66 -7.62 -7.18 4.91
CA GLU A 66 -8.54 -7.21 6.06
C GLU A 66 -7.82 -6.77 7.34
N ASP A 67 -6.62 -7.30 7.60
CA ASP A 67 -5.77 -6.86 8.71
C ASP A 67 -5.51 -5.35 8.67
N LEU A 68 -5.18 -4.81 7.48
CA LEU A 68 -4.94 -3.38 7.28
C LEU A 68 -6.20 -2.56 7.53
N GLN A 69 -7.36 -3.02 7.05
CA GLN A 69 -8.63 -2.31 7.21
C GLN A 69 -9.00 -2.09 8.69
N ASN A 70 -8.57 -2.99 9.58
CA ASN A 70 -8.81 -2.91 11.02
C ASN A 70 -7.92 -1.91 11.77
N ILE A 71 -6.92 -1.30 11.12
CA ILE A 71 -6.03 -0.32 11.77
C ILE A 71 -6.77 1.02 11.94
N PRO A 72 -6.80 1.62 13.14
CA PRO A 72 -7.48 2.89 13.38
C PRO A 72 -6.75 4.08 12.74
N ASP A 73 -7.52 5.13 12.40
CA ASP A 73 -7.08 6.53 12.20
C ASP A 73 -5.78 6.78 11.40
N SER A 74 -5.51 5.95 10.39
CA SER A 74 -4.31 6.00 9.57
C SER A 74 -4.64 6.15 8.08
N VAL A 75 -3.70 6.70 7.30
CA VAL A 75 -3.75 6.63 5.83
C VAL A 75 -3.29 5.24 5.41
N LYS A 76 -4.19 4.46 4.80
CA LYS A 76 -4.03 3.04 4.51
C LYS A 76 -3.85 2.80 3.02
N PHE A 77 -2.79 2.09 2.62
CA PHE A 77 -2.57 1.72 1.23
C PHE A 77 -2.25 0.24 1.04
N VAL A 78 -2.63 -0.32 -0.10
CA VAL A 78 -2.20 -1.67 -0.50
C VAL A 78 -1.20 -1.55 -1.64
N SER A 79 -0.06 -2.21 -1.50
CA SER A 79 0.93 -2.36 -2.55
C SER A 79 0.83 -3.76 -3.15
N MET A 80 0.18 -3.87 -4.30
CA MET A 80 0.15 -5.07 -5.13
C MET A 80 1.37 -5.07 -6.04
N GLU A 81 2.55 -5.12 -5.42
CA GLU A 81 3.84 -5.16 -6.10
C GLU A 81 4.81 -6.12 -5.39
N PRO A 82 5.37 -7.11 -6.11
CA PRO A 82 4.94 -7.47 -7.45
C PRO A 82 3.55 -8.12 -7.49
N LEU A 83 2.74 -7.78 -8.49
CA LEU A 83 1.52 -8.51 -8.79
C LEU A 83 1.88 -9.80 -9.55
N ILE A 84 1.56 -10.95 -8.97
CA ILE A 84 1.96 -12.28 -9.47
C ILE A 84 0.74 -13.11 -9.93
N SER A 85 -0.46 -12.75 -9.50
CA SER A 85 -1.72 -13.39 -9.93
C SER A 85 -2.82 -12.36 -10.14
N ASP A 86 -3.95 -12.80 -10.68
CA ASP A 86 -5.20 -12.07 -10.57
C ASP A 86 -5.63 -11.89 -9.10
N LEU A 87 -6.45 -10.87 -8.85
CA LEU A 87 -7.04 -10.53 -7.55
C LEU A 87 -8.50 -10.09 -7.76
N PRO A 88 -9.42 -11.01 -8.13
CA PRO A 88 -10.79 -10.63 -8.47
C PRO A 88 -11.65 -10.27 -7.27
N ASP A 89 -11.37 -10.86 -6.10
CA ASP A 89 -12.30 -10.87 -4.96
C ASP A 89 -11.71 -10.17 -3.72
N PHE A 90 -11.68 -8.84 -3.74
CA PHE A 90 -11.36 -8.07 -2.53
C PHE A 90 -12.15 -6.75 -2.47
N SER A 91 -12.17 -6.14 -1.28
CA SER A 91 -12.80 -4.84 -1.04
C SER A 91 -11.71 -3.79 -0.84
N THR A 92 -11.82 -2.67 -1.53
CA THR A 92 -10.99 -1.48 -1.32
C THR A 92 -11.59 -0.50 -0.31
N LYS A 93 -12.80 -0.75 0.20
CA LYS A 93 -13.43 0.11 1.22
C LYS A 93 -12.50 0.34 2.41
N GLY A 94 -12.39 1.60 2.83
CA GLY A 94 -11.53 1.98 3.96
C GLY A 94 -10.03 2.01 3.62
N LEU A 95 -9.63 1.75 2.37
CA LEU A 95 -8.31 2.06 1.87
C LEU A 95 -8.28 3.47 1.28
N ASP A 96 -7.17 4.15 1.45
CA ASP A 96 -6.90 5.48 0.89
C ASP A 96 -6.12 5.40 -0.44
N TRP A 97 -5.52 4.23 -0.76
CA TRP A 97 -4.73 4.05 -1.97
C TRP A 97 -4.52 2.58 -2.36
N VAL A 98 -4.49 2.30 -3.66
CA VAL A 98 -4.02 1.01 -4.21
C VAL A 98 -2.93 1.26 -5.24
N ILE A 99 -1.80 0.59 -5.07
CA ILE A 99 -0.63 0.63 -5.95
C ILE A 99 -0.48 -0.73 -6.62
N VAL A 100 -0.29 -0.76 -7.94
CA VAL A 100 -0.05 -2.00 -8.70
C VAL A 100 1.26 -1.88 -9.48
N GLY A 101 2.08 -2.94 -9.46
CA GLY A 101 3.29 -2.99 -10.27
C GLY A 101 3.81 -4.40 -10.51
N GLY A 102 4.48 -4.61 -11.65
CA GLY A 102 5.15 -5.87 -11.98
C GLY A 102 6.56 -6.01 -11.41
N GLU A 103 7.10 -7.23 -11.44
CA GLU A 103 8.45 -7.53 -10.98
C GLU A 103 9.54 -6.85 -11.81
N SER A 104 10.64 -6.48 -11.17
CA SER A 104 11.81 -5.92 -11.84
C SER A 104 13.02 -6.84 -11.72
N GLY A 105 13.87 -6.84 -12.75
CA GLY A 105 15.18 -7.51 -12.71
C GLY A 105 15.26 -8.80 -13.54
N PRO A 106 16.41 -9.49 -13.50
CA PRO A 106 16.57 -10.80 -14.12
C PRO A 106 15.52 -11.77 -13.59
N HIS A 107 14.85 -12.52 -14.48
CA HIS A 107 13.79 -13.49 -14.14
C HIS A 107 12.48 -12.90 -13.61
N SER A 108 12.19 -11.61 -13.89
CA SER A 108 10.89 -11.00 -13.59
C SER A 108 9.74 -11.79 -14.23
N ARG A 109 8.73 -12.16 -13.44
CA ARG A 109 7.49 -12.73 -13.99
C ARG A 109 6.69 -11.67 -14.74
N PRO A 110 6.06 -12.01 -15.87
CA PRO A 110 5.15 -11.11 -16.55
C PRO A 110 3.93 -10.82 -15.66
N ILE A 111 3.45 -9.57 -15.72
CA ILE A 111 2.18 -9.14 -15.16
C ILE A 111 1.17 -9.05 -16.31
N GLU A 112 -0.03 -9.58 -16.13
CA GLU A 112 -1.07 -9.53 -17.16
C GLU A 112 -1.88 -8.23 -17.07
N ALA A 113 -2.18 -7.63 -18.23
CA ALA A 113 -2.94 -6.37 -18.30
C ALA A 113 -4.34 -6.51 -17.68
N ASP A 114 -5.00 -7.67 -17.85
CA ASP A 114 -6.33 -7.91 -17.30
C ASP A 114 -6.33 -7.93 -15.78
N TRP A 115 -5.26 -8.40 -15.13
CA TRP A 115 -5.16 -8.34 -13.66
C TRP A 115 -5.14 -6.90 -13.17
N VAL A 116 -4.38 -6.03 -13.85
CA VAL A 116 -4.32 -4.59 -13.55
C VAL A 116 -5.67 -3.92 -13.80
N ARG A 117 -6.37 -4.27 -14.89
CA ARG A 117 -7.73 -3.75 -15.20
C ARG A 117 -8.74 -4.15 -14.13
N THR A 118 -8.76 -5.41 -13.70
CA THR A 118 -9.65 -5.90 -12.66
C THR A 118 -9.46 -5.16 -11.34
N ILE A 119 -8.22 -4.93 -10.91
CA ILE A 119 -7.93 -4.16 -9.68
C ILE A 119 -8.37 -2.70 -9.82
N ARG A 120 -8.06 -2.08 -10.96
CA ARG A 120 -8.45 -0.71 -11.27
C ARG A 120 -9.95 -0.50 -11.26
N GLU A 121 -10.72 -1.44 -11.81
CA GLU A 121 -12.19 -1.38 -11.85
C GLU A 121 -12.79 -1.49 -10.45
N GLN A 122 -12.23 -2.34 -9.59
CA GLN A 122 -12.59 -2.38 -8.17
C GLN A 122 -12.32 -1.03 -7.48
N CYS A 123 -11.16 -0.43 -7.72
CA CYS A 123 -10.82 0.89 -7.19
C CYS A 123 -11.79 1.98 -7.68
N ILE A 124 -12.13 2.01 -8.98
CA ILE A 124 -13.09 2.97 -9.54
C ILE A 124 -14.46 2.80 -8.90
N LYS A 125 -14.94 1.55 -8.79
CA LYS A 125 -16.26 1.23 -8.22
C LYS A 125 -16.41 1.75 -6.80
N GLU A 126 -15.36 1.66 -6.00
CA GLU A 126 -15.36 2.05 -4.59
C GLU A 126 -14.72 3.42 -4.33
N LYS A 127 -14.34 4.13 -5.39
CA LYS A 127 -13.75 5.47 -5.35
C LYS A 127 -12.40 5.53 -4.61
N THR A 128 -11.65 4.44 -4.65
CA THR A 128 -10.30 4.35 -4.07
C THR A 128 -9.27 4.84 -5.10
N PRO A 129 -8.35 5.76 -4.75
CA PRO A 129 -7.28 6.20 -5.64
C PRO A 129 -6.43 5.01 -6.14
N PHE A 130 -6.25 4.93 -7.45
CA PHE A 130 -5.49 3.87 -8.12
C PHE A 130 -4.21 4.40 -8.76
N PHE A 131 -3.09 3.74 -8.48
CA PHE A 131 -1.78 4.04 -9.04
C PHE A 131 -1.19 2.80 -9.72
N PHE A 132 -1.02 2.87 -11.03
CA PHE A 132 -0.26 1.88 -11.78
C PHE A 132 1.19 2.34 -11.92
N LYS A 133 2.09 1.65 -11.21
CA LYS A 133 3.49 2.04 -11.10
C LYS A 133 4.28 1.70 -12.35
N GLN A 134 4.24 0.44 -12.77
CA GLN A 134 5.01 -0.07 -13.91
C GLN A 134 4.61 -1.49 -14.29
N TRP A 135 4.86 -1.86 -15.53
CA TRP A 135 4.77 -3.25 -16.00
C TRP A 135 5.89 -4.16 -15.45
N GLY A 136 7.00 -3.59 -14.97
CA GLY A 136 8.16 -4.37 -14.56
C GLY A 136 8.98 -4.86 -15.76
N GLY A 137 9.61 -6.05 -15.66
CA GLY A 137 10.47 -6.63 -16.68
C GLY A 137 11.97 -6.39 -16.49
N PHE A 138 12.77 -7.09 -17.30
CA PHE A 138 14.23 -6.95 -17.31
C PHE A 138 14.68 -5.51 -17.59
N ARG A 139 14.01 -4.82 -18.52
CA ARG A 139 14.23 -3.40 -18.84
C ARG A 139 13.05 -2.54 -18.39
N LYS A 140 12.73 -2.55 -17.08
CA LYS A 140 11.57 -1.84 -16.50
C LYS A 140 11.39 -0.39 -16.97
N ALA A 141 12.49 0.34 -17.17
CA ALA A 141 12.46 1.73 -17.63
C ALA A 141 11.86 1.91 -19.04
N LEU A 142 11.94 0.87 -19.88
CA LEU A 142 11.39 0.88 -21.24
C LEU A 142 9.92 0.48 -21.29
N ASN A 143 9.46 -0.31 -20.32
CA ASN A 143 8.10 -0.85 -20.34
C ASN A 143 7.07 0.17 -19.83
N GLY A 144 7.50 1.14 -19.01
CA GLY A 144 6.66 2.28 -18.61
C GLY A 144 5.46 1.89 -17.74
N SER A 145 4.47 2.77 -17.70
CA SER A 145 3.27 2.67 -16.83
C SER A 145 1.98 3.07 -17.52
N VAL A 146 1.93 2.89 -18.85
CA VAL A 146 0.74 3.13 -19.65
C VAL A 146 -0.14 1.88 -19.64
N LEU A 147 -1.38 2.02 -19.17
CA LEU A 147 -2.42 0.99 -19.22
C LEU A 147 -3.61 1.57 -20.00
N ASP A 148 -4.01 0.88 -21.06
CA ASP A 148 -5.11 1.30 -21.96
C ASP A 148 -4.91 2.72 -22.50
N GLY A 149 -3.70 3.03 -22.97
CA GLY A 149 -3.37 4.32 -23.60
C GLY A 149 -3.22 5.51 -22.64
N ARG A 150 -3.29 5.30 -21.32
CA ARG A 150 -3.09 6.38 -20.33
C ARG A 150 -2.26 5.96 -19.12
N THR A 151 -1.74 6.94 -18.40
CA THR A 151 -1.10 6.71 -17.10
C THR A 151 -2.13 6.81 -15.97
N TRP A 152 -1.93 6.03 -14.91
CA TRP A 152 -2.79 6.01 -13.75
C TRP A 152 -1.93 6.34 -12.52
N LYS A 153 -1.99 7.60 -12.07
CA LYS A 153 -1.11 8.12 -11.02
C LYS A 153 -1.88 8.85 -9.92
N GLN A 154 -3.07 8.35 -9.57
CA GLN A 154 -3.87 8.98 -8.52
C GLN A 154 -3.16 8.85 -7.18
N MET A 155 -3.37 9.83 -6.30
CA MET A 155 -2.81 9.89 -4.96
C MET A 155 -3.94 10.03 -3.93
N PRO A 156 -3.72 9.64 -2.67
CA PRO A 156 -4.66 9.92 -1.57
C PRO A 156 -4.93 11.41 -1.42
N SER A 157 -6.18 11.77 -1.13
CA SER A 157 -6.55 13.14 -0.73
C SER A 157 -6.42 13.26 0.79
N VAL A 158 -5.27 13.75 1.27
CA VAL A 158 -4.91 13.73 2.72
C VAL A 158 -5.51 14.91 3.49
N THR A 159 -6.71 15.35 3.12
CA THR A 159 -7.25 16.63 3.60
C THR A 159 -7.96 16.57 4.96
N GLU A 160 -8.24 15.39 5.54
CA GLU A 160 -9.21 15.30 6.66
C GLU A 160 -8.81 14.46 7.89
N LYS A 161 -7.63 13.81 7.93
CA LYS A 161 -7.16 13.07 9.13
C LYS A 161 -6.20 13.91 10.00
N GLN A 162 -6.33 15.23 9.96
CA GLN A 162 -5.61 16.12 10.88
C GLN A 162 -6.44 16.29 12.15
N PRO A 163 -5.89 16.08 13.36
CA PRO A 163 -6.55 16.58 14.55
C PRO A 163 -6.65 18.10 14.42
N GLN A 164 -7.86 18.64 14.54
CA GLN A 164 -8.05 20.07 14.75
C GLN A 164 -7.24 20.44 16.00
N LEU A 165 -6.23 21.28 15.82
CA LEU A 165 -5.57 21.95 16.93
C LEU A 165 -6.65 22.80 17.61
N ILE A 166 -7.08 22.34 18.79
CA ILE A 166 -7.92 23.10 19.73
C ILE A 166 -7.04 24.12 20.44
#